data_AF-A0A2G9V259-F1
#
_entry.id   AF-A0A2G9V259-F1
#
_cell.length_a   1.000
_cell.length_b   1.000
_cell.length_c   1.000
_cell.angle_alpha   90.00
_cell.angle_beta   90.00
_cell.angle_gamma   90.00
#
_symmetry.space_group_name_H-M   'P 1'
#
loop_
_entity.id
_entity.type
_entity.pdbx_description
1 polymer ?
#
loop_
_entity_poly.entity_id
_entity_poly.type
_entity_poly.pdbx_seq_one_letter_code
_entity_poly.pdbx_strand_id
1 'polypeptide(L)'
;MLLYKHPRETKENKAMAAQIIREWSRPIFQLETDFRSVSREERVQRDLEHMSNIKKRRMSGEAGPSEPSVSKLPEKEINRARVPRPSTKDYVVRPKSNVEGEFKGERKGKAFARLDKAHREFLERTRKLKAKRAIGVSLEGRNMAL
;
A
#
# COMPACT_ATOMS: atom_id res chain seq x y z
N MET A 1 16.17 -9.88 25.90
CA MET A 1 16.90 -9.40 24.70
C MET A 1 16.54 -10.32 23.53
N LEU A 2 16.22 -9.81 22.33
CA LEU A 2 15.76 -10.66 21.22
C LEU A 2 16.95 -11.32 20.51
N LEU A 3 16.92 -12.66 20.38
CA LEU A 3 18.02 -13.45 19.84
C LEU A 3 18.43 -13.01 18.42
N TYR A 4 17.44 -12.72 17.56
CA TYR A 4 17.70 -12.26 16.18
C TYR A 4 18.42 -10.90 16.06
N LYS A 5 18.48 -10.10 17.15
CA LYS A 5 19.20 -8.81 17.22
C LYS A 5 20.45 -8.87 18.10
N HIS A 6 20.79 -10.03 18.68
CA HIS A 6 21.84 -10.12 19.67
C HIS A 6 23.24 -9.95 19.04
N PRO A 7 24.11 -9.05 19.55
CA PRO A 7 25.38 -8.74 18.90
C PRO A 7 26.34 -9.95 18.84
N ARG A 8 26.29 -10.84 19.84
CA ARG A 8 27.16 -12.03 19.93
C ARG A 8 26.64 -13.25 19.18
N GLU A 9 25.46 -13.15 18.57
CA GLU A 9 24.82 -14.30 17.90
C GLU A 9 25.30 -14.43 16.45
N THR A 10 25.41 -15.67 15.96
CA THR A 10 25.84 -15.95 14.58
C THR A 10 24.78 -15.46 13.58
N LYS A 11 25.18 -15.22 12.33
CA LYS A 11 24.25 -14.76 11.29
C LYS A 11 23.17 -15.80 10.99
N GLU A 12 23.55 -17.08 10.97
CA GLU A 12 22.65 -18.22 10.74
C GLU A 12 21.60 -18.33 11.86
N ASN A 13 22.03 -18.27 13.11
CA ASN A 13 21.12 -18.33 14.26
C ASN A 13 20.19 -17.12 14.30
N LYS A 14 20.66 -15.93 13.92
CA LYS A 14 19.79 -14.75 13.77
C LYS A 14 18.74 -14.95 12.69
N ALA A 15 19.10 -15.53 11.55
CA ALA A 15 18.17 -15.81 10.46
C ALA A 15 17.11 -16.84 10.88
N MET A 16 17.53 -17.95 11.49
CA MET A 16 16.61 -18.97 12.03
C MET A 16 15.67 -18.37 13.07
N ALA A 17 16.19 -17.60 14.04
CA ALA A 17 15.37 -16.95 15.05
C ALA A 17 14.37 -15.97 14.42
N ALA A 18 14.77 -15.20 13.40
CA ALA A 18 13.87 -14.30 12.69
C ALA A 18 12.78 -15.05 11.91
N GLN A 19 13.10 -16.20 11.34
CA GLN A 19 12.14 -17.06 10.64
C GLN A 19 11.11 -17.65 11.62
N ILE A 20 11.57 -18.24 12.73
CA ILE A 20 10.71 -18.81 13.77
C ILE A 20 9.75 -17.75 14.32
N ILE A 21 10.25 -16.54 14.64
CA ILE A 21 9.42 -15.43 15.12
C ILE A 21 8.32 -15.09 14.10
N ARG A 22 8.63 -15.08 12.81
CA ARG A 22 7.63 -14.80 11.77
C ARG A 22 6.59 -15.91 11.68
N GLU A 23 7.01 -17.16 11.63
CA GLU A 23 6.10 -18.31 11.54
C GLU A 23 5.16 -18.38 12.74
N TRP A 24 5.69 -18.20 13.95
CA TRP A 24 4.90 -18.32 15.19
C TRP A 24 4.03 -17.11 15.48
N SER A 25 4.39 -15.91 15.00
CA SER A 25 3.55 -14.72 15.20
C SER A 25 2.38 -14.61 14.22
N ARG A 26 2.42 -15.32 13.09
CA ARG A 26 1.38 -15.23 12.05
C ARG A 26 -0.04 -15.55 12.53
N PRO A 27 -0.29 -16.66 13.27
CA PRO A 27 -1.62 -16.97 13.76
C PRO A 27 -2.17 -15.90 14.71
N ILE A 28 -1.28 -15.26 15.49
CA ILE A 28 -1.63 -14.19 16.42
C ILE A 28 -2.17 -12.97 15.65
N PHE A 29 -1.57 -12.67 14.50
CA PHE A 29 -1.96 -11.54 13.65
C PHE A 29 -2.89 -11.90 12.48
N GLN A 30 -3.39 -13.14 12.42
CA GLN A 30 -4.25 -13.63 11.33
C GLN A 30 -3.61 -13.43 9.93
N LEU A 31 -2.28 -13.61 9.86
CA LEU A 31 -1.50 -13.47 8.63
C LEU A 31 -1.37 -14.82 7.91
N GLU A 32 -2.48 -15.27 7.31
CA GLU A 32 -2.62 -16.58 6.65
C GLU A 32 -1.65 -16.79 5.47
N THR A 33 -1.21 -15.73 4.81
CA THR A 33 -0.40 -15.82 3.59
C THR A 33 0.97 -15.16 3.72
N ASP A 34 2.03 -15.87 3.33
CA ASP A 34 3.35 -15.27 3.06
C ASP A 34 3.54 -15.13 1.55
N PHE A 35 3.90 -13.94 1.07
CA PHE A 35 4.16 -13.67 -0.34
C PHE A 35 5.64 -13.38 -0.64
N ARG A 36 6.51 -13.37 0.38
CA ARG A 36 7.94 -13.09 0.20
C ARG A 36 8.71 -14.27 -0.39
N SER A 37 8.36 -15.50 0.00
CA SER A 37 8.95 -16.72 -0.56
C SER A 37 8.33 -17.13 -1.89
N VAL A 38 7.13 -16.66 -2.19
CA VAL A 38 6.37 -17.03 -3.38
C VAL A 38 7.00 -16.37 -4.60
N SER A 39 7.42 -17.19 -5.57
CA SER A 39 7.94 -16.71 -6.84
C SER A 39 6.88 -15.91 -7.61
N ARG A 40 7.31 -15.15 -8.61
CA ARG A 40 6.36 -14.42 -9.46
C ARG A 40 5.41 -15.40 -10.15
N GLU A 41 5.95 -16.51 -10.62
CA GLU A 41 5.22 -17.58 -11.32
C GLU A 41 4.18 -18.23 -10.41
N GLU A 42 4.57 -18.55 -9.17
CA GLU A 42 3.68 -19.21 -8.20
C GLU A 42 2.55 -18.27 -7.73
N ARG A 43 2.81 -16.95 -7.64
CA ARG A 43 1.74 -15.95 -7.41
C ARG A 43 0.75 -15.90 -8.56
N VAL A 44 1.25 -15.88 -9.80
CA VAL A 44 0.40 -15.87 -11.00
C VAL A 44 -0.45 -17.14 -11.05
N GLN A 45 0.13 -18.29 -10.73
CA GLN A 45 -0.58 -19.55 -10.68
C GLN A 45 -1.70 -19.53 -9.64
N ARG A 46 -1.44 -19.01 -8.44
CA ARG A 46 -2.49 -18.85 -7.42
C ARG A 46 -3.59 -17.88 -7.87
N ASP A 47 -3.22 -16.74 -8.46
CA ASP A 47 -4.18 -15.78 -9.01
C ASP A 47 -5.07 -16.45 -10.08
N LEU A 48 -4.49 -17.31 -10.94
CA LEU A 48 -5.20 -18.12 -11.93
C LEU A 48 -6.09 -19.21 -11.31
N GLU A 49 -5.65 -19.84 -10.23
CA GLU A 49 -6.39 -20.86 -9.50
C GLU A 49 -7.61 -20.29 -8.80
N HIS A 50 -7.47 -19.11 -8.19
CA HIS A 50 -8.55 -18.36 -7.57
C HIS A 50 -9.52 -17.74 -8.59
N MET A 51 -9.20 -17.75 -9.89
CA MET A 51 -10.19 -17.40 -10.91
C MET A 51 -11.33 -18.41 -10.87
N SER A 52 -12.55 -17.92 -10.65
CA SER A 52 -13.73 -18.78 -10.64
C SER A 52 -13.83 -19.61 -11.92
N ASN A 53 -14.27 -20.87 -11.80
CA ASN A 53 -14.41 -21.78 -12.95
C ASN A 53 -15.31 -21.21 -14.05
N ILE A 54 -16.32 -20.41 -13.68
CA ILE A 54 -17.18 -19.65 -14.59
C ILE A 54 -16.35 -18.69 -15.47
N LYS A 55 -15.29 -18.08 -14.91
CA LYS A 55 -14.37 -17.19 -15.62
C LYS A 55 -13.39 -17.94 -16.51
N LYS A 56 -12.85 -19.08 -16.05
CA LYS A 56 -12.00 -19.96 -16.87
C LYS A 56 -12.74 -20.37 -18.14
N ARG A 57 -14.02 -20.76 -18.02
CA ARG A 57 -14.88 -21.11 -19.17
C ARG A 57 -15.15 -19.92 -20.10
N ARG A 58 -15.39 -18.71 -19.56
CA ARG A 58 -15.58 -17.50 -20.37
C ARG A 58 -14.32 -17.07 -21.14
N MET A 59 -13.13 -17.30 -20.58
CA MET A 59 -11.84 -16.97 -21.22
C MET A 59 -11.39 -18.03 -22.23
N SER A 60 -11.71 -19.30 -21.99
CA SER A 60 -11.41 -20.44 -22.90
C SER A 60 -12.24 -20.39 -24.21
N GLY A 61 -13.21 -19.48 -24.32
CA GLY A 61 -14.21 -19.50 -25.42
C GLY A 61 -15.21 -20.66 -25.31
N GLU A 62 -15.05 -21.51 -24.30
CA GLU A 62 -15.86 -22.69 -23.96
C GLU A 62 -17.06 -22.36 -23.06
N ALA A 63 -17.43 -21.07 -22.98
CA ALA A 63 -18.75 -20.68 -22.54
C ALA A 63 -19.75 -21.25 -23.55
N GLY A 64 -20.15 -22.51 -23.33
CA GLY A 64 -21.31 -23.09 -23.94
C GLY A 64 -22.53 -22.17 -23.75
N PRO A 65 -23.52 -22.26 -24.65
CA PRO A 65 -24.63 -21.35 -24.72
C PRO A 65 -25.54 -21.54 -23.49
N SER A 66 -25.27 -20.80 -22.44
CA SER A 66 -26.23 -20.58 -21.36
C SER A 66 -26.47 -19.09 -21.11
N GLU A 67 -26.32 -18.28 -22.15
CA GLU A 67 -27.36 -17.28 -22.39
C GLU A 67 -28.48 -18.03 -23.11
N PRO A 68 -29.77 -17.89 -22.74
CA PRO A 68 -30.80 -18.22 -23.71
C PRO A 68 -30.41 -17.46 -24.97
N SER A 69 -30.32 -18.19 -26.08
CA SER A 69 -30.26 -17.59 -27.40
C SER A 69 -31.45 -16.67 -27.52
N VAL A 70 -31.29 -15.41 -27.09
CA VAL A 70 -32.14 -14.33 -27.51
C VAL A 70 -31.84 -14.28 -28.98
N SER A 71 -32.71 -14.97 -29.73
CA SER A 71 -32.92 -14.83 -31.14
C SER A 71 -32.53 -13.41 -31.51
N LYS A 72 -31.70 -13.26 -32.55
CA LYS A 72 -31.39 -11.97 -33.17
C LYS A 72 -32.71 -11.36 -33.65
N LEU A 73 -33.51 -10.85 -32.73
CA LEU A 73 -34.65 -10.02 -32.98
C LEU A 73 -34.07 -8.78 -33.66
N PRO A 74 -34.72 -8.26 -34.72
CA PRO A 74 -34.24 -7.09 -35.41
C PRO A 74 -33.97 -6.00 -34.37
N GLU A 75 -32.76 -5.42 -34.44
CA GLU A 75 -32.24 -4.47 -33.48
C GLU A 75 -33.22 -3.31 -33.39
N LYS A 76 -34.13 -3.36 -32.40
CA LYS A 76 -35.07 -2.28 -32.16
C LYS A 76 -34.23 -1.05 -31.85
N GLU A 77 -34.44 -0.01 -32.63
CA GLU A 77 -33.77 1.27 -32.46
C GLU A 77 -34.29 1.90 -31.17
N ILE A 78 -33.56 1.67 -30.07
CA ILE A 78 -33.91 2.21 -28.77
C ILE A 78 -33.24 3.58 -28.69
N ASN A 79 -34.05 4.65 -28.71
CA ASN A 79 -33.61 6.06 -28.60
C ASN A 79 -33.01 6.43 -27.22
N ARG A 80 -32.57 5.44 -26.44
CA ARG A 80 -31.97 5.60 -25.11
C ARG A 80 -30.61 4.93 -25.11
N ALA A 81 -29.62 5.61 -24.52
CA ALA A 81 -28.30 5.05 -24.36
C ALA A 81 -28.36 3.72 -23.57
N ARG A 82 -27.70 2.69 -24.08
CA ARG A 82 -27.57 1.41 -23.36
C ARG A 82 -26.70 1.62 -22.12
N VAL A 83 -27.08 0.98 -21.01
CA VAL A 83 -26.26 0.98 -19.79
C VAL A 83 -24.92 0.30 -20.09
N PRO A 84 -23.77 0.94 -19.78
CA PRO A 84 -22.47 0.30 -19.94
C PRO A 84 -22.43 -1.00 -19.14
N ARG A 85 -22.06 -2.10 -19.82
CA ARG A 85 -21.87 -3.37 -19.12
C ARG A 85 -20.70 -3.22 -18.14
N PRO A 86 -20.83 -3.73 -16.90
CA PRO A 86 -19.70 -3.80 -15.98
C PRO A 86 -18.50 -4.47 -16.65
N SER A 87 -17.32 -3.89 -16.47
CA SER A 87 -16.10 -4.44 -17.08
C SER A 87 -15.79 -5.81 -16.46
N THR A 88 -15.63 -6.82 -17.32
CA THR A 88 -15.14 -8.16 -16.93
C THR A 88 -13.61 -8.25 -16.87
N LYS A 89 -12.91 -7.11 -16.97
CA LYS A 89 -11.44 -7.08 -16.93
C LYS A 89 -10.95 -7.35 -15.52
N ASP A 90 -10.16 -8.40 -15.39
CA ASP A 90 -9.54 -8.78 -14.12
C ASP A 90 -8.12 -8.27 -14.00
N TYR A 91 -7.77 -7.89 -12.77
CA TYR A 91 -6.41 -7.47 -12.37
C TYR A 91 -5.38 -8.61 -12.38
N VAL A 92 -5.72 -9.80 -12.87
CA VAL A 92 -4.77 -10.90 -13.10
C VAL A 92 -3.76 -10.49 -14.18
N VAL A 93 -4.23 -9.80 -15.21
CA VAL A 93 -3.34 -9.16 -16.19
C VAL A 93 -3.01 -7.76 -15.68
N ARG A 94 -2.01 -7.69 -14.80
CA ARG A 94 -1.46 -6.41 -14.36
C ARG A 94 -0.78 -5.77 -15.57
N PRO A 95 -1.19 -4.55 -16.00
CA PRO A 95 -0.55 -3.89 -17.11
C PRO A 95 0.94 -3.79 -16.85
N LYS A 96 1.76 -4.18 -17.83
CA LYS A 96 3.20 -4.00 -17.73
C LYS A 96 3.46 -2.50 -17.64
N SER A 97 4.25 -2.10 -16.65
CA SER A 97 4.73 -0.72 -16.58
C SER A 97 5.49 -0.41 -17.87
N ASN A 98 5.19 0.72 -18.51
CA ASN A 98 5.97 1.22 -19.65
C ASN A 98 7.30 1.84 -19.20
N VAL A 99 7.56 1.91 -17.89
CA VAL A 99 8.80 2.42 -17.32
C VAL A 99 9.78 1.25 -17.18
N GLU A 100 10.80 1.26 -18.02
CA GLU A 100 12.02 0.45 -17.88
C GLU A 100 12.79 0.92 -16.64
N GLY A 101 12.60 0.26 -15.50
CA GLY A 101 13.37 0.56 -14.30
C GLY A 101 12.86 -0.14 -13.04
N GLU A 102 13.78 -0.70 -12.26
CA GLU A 102 13.46 -1.24 -10.95
C GLU A 102 13.04 -0.10 -10.00
N PHE A 103 11.94 -0.31 -9.28
CA PHE A 103 11.46 0.61 -8.26
C PHE A 103 12.48 0.71 -7.12
N LYS A 104 13.33 1.75 -7.12
CA LYS A 104 14.35 1.97 -6.08
C LYS A 104 13.79 2.52 -4.75
N GLY A 105 12.55 2.19 -4.40
CA GLY A 105 11.85 2.68 -3.22
C GLY A 105 11.30 4.10 -3.35
N GLU A 106 10.46 4.52 -2.39
CA GLU A 106 10.06 5.92 -2.22
C GLU A 106 11.31 6.77 -1.96
N ARG A 107 11.88 7.34 -3.01
CA ARG A 107 12.74 8.50 -2.84
C ARG A 107 11.81 9.58 -2.30
N LYS A 108 11.96 9.97 -1.03
CA LYS A 108 11.30 11.14 -0.48
C LYS A 108 11.56 12.28 -1.46
N GLY A 109 10.56 12.58 -2.29
CA GLY A 109 10.72 13.51 -3.38
C GLY A 109 11.15 14.84 -2.80
N LYS A 110 11.89 15.64 -3.57
CA LYS A 110 12.29 17.02 -3.21
C LYS A 110 11.12 17.89 -2.69
N ALA A 111 9.87 17.46 -2.89
CA ALA A 111 8.67 18.01 -2.24
C ALA A 111 8.75 18.03 -0.70
N PHE A 112 9.29 16.98 -0.05
CA PHE A 112 9.51 16.98 1.40
C PHE A 112 10.52 18.05 1.82
N ALA A 113 11.51 18.36 0.98
CA ALA A 113 12.53 19.35 1.31
C ALA A 113 11.99 20.79 1.43
N ARG A 114 10.92 21.16 0.71
CA ARG A 114 10.31 22.51 0.84
C ARG A 114 9.47 22.63 2.11
N LEU A 115 8.62 21.63 2.39
CA LEU A 115 7.78 21.59 3.60
C LEU A 115 8.67 21.51 4.84
N ASP A 116 9.61 20.57 4.87
CA ASP A 116 10.51 20.36 6.01
C ASP A 116 11.35 21.60 6.31
N LYS A 117 11.79 22.33 5.26
CA LYS A 117 12.49 23.62 5.40
C LYS A 117 11.59 24.69 6.00
N ALA A 118 10.37 24.85 5.48
CA ALA A 118 9.42 25.84 6.00
C ALA A 118 9.04 25.56 7.46
N HIS A 119 8.84 24.29 7.82
CA HIS A 119 8.55 23.86 9.18
C HIS A 119 9.73 24.15 10.13
N ARG A 120 10.96 23.89 9.69
CA ARG A 120 12.17 24.21 10.47
C ARG A 120 12.34 25.72 10.68
N GLU A 121 12.12 26.54 9.64
CA GLU A 121 12.15 28.00 9.76
C GLU A 121 11.09 28.54 10.72
N PHE A 122 9.87 27.97 10.67
CA PHE A 122 8.78 28.34 11.59
C PHE A 122 9.14 28.03 13.05
N LEU A 123 9.69 26.83 13.32
CA LEU A 123 10.15 26.45 14.65
C LEU A 123 11.29 27.35 15.16
N GLU A 124 12.23 27.76 14.30
CA GLU A 124 13.28 28.70 14.70
C GLU A 124 12.76 30.11 15.00
N ARG A 125 11.83 30.63 14.17
CA ARG A 125 11.18 31.92 14.44
C ARG A 125 10.41 31.89 15.75
N THR A 126 9.59 30.87 15.97
CA THR A 126 8.79 30.74 17.21
C THR A 126 9.66 30.50 18.45
N ARG A 127 10.79 29.78 18.34
CA ARG A 127 11.76 29.63 19.43
C ARG A 127 12.37 30.97 19.85
N LYS A 128 12.75 31.83 18.89
CA LYS A 128 13.29 33.19 19.16
C LYS A 128 12.24 34.13 19.76
N LEU A 129 10.98 33.99 19.35
CA LEU A 129 9.85 34.75 19.92
C LEU A 129 9.50 34.34 21.36
N LYS A 130 9.60 33.05 21.71
CA LYS A 130 9.41 32.57 23.09
C LYS A 130 10.44 33.15 24.08
N ALA A 131 11.64 33.50 23.62
CA ALA A 131 12.65 34.15 24.45
C ALA A 131 12.32 35.62 24.80
N LYS A 132 11.34 36.24 24.12
CA LYS A 132 10.85 37.61 24.40
C LYS A 132 9.50 37.64 25.12
N ARG A 133 9.07 36.54 25.73
CA ARG A 133 7.83 36.53 26.51
C ARG A 133 8.01 37.52 27.68
N ALA A 134 7.17 38.54 27.69
CA ALA A 134 7.20 39.68 28.61
C ALA A 134 7.41 39.24 30.06
N ILE A 135 8.23 40.03 30.77
CA ILE A 135 8.43 39.96 32.22
C ILE A 135 7.05 39.83 32.88
N GLY A 136 6.89 38.82 33.75
CA GLY A 136 5.68 38.65 34.53
C GLY A 136 5.52 39.86 35.45
N VAL A 137 4.66 40.79 35.06
CA VAL A 137 4.37 41.99 35.84
C VAL A 137 3.69 41.53 37.14
N SER A 138 4.37 41.74 38.26
CA SER A 138 3.81 41.47 39.59
C SER A 138 2.86 42.60 39.97
N LEU A 139 1.64 42.25 40.43
CA LEU A 139 0.63 43.21 40.92
C LEU A 139 1.11 44.04 42.13
N GLU A 140 2.15 43.59 42.83
CA GLU A 140 2.77 44.29 43.97
C GLU A 140 3.96 45.18 43.55
N GLY A 141 4.24 45.34 42.25
CA GLY A 141 5.24 46.31 41.75
C GLY A 141 6.72 45.90 41.87
N ARG A 142 7.04 44.69 42.31
CA ARG A 142 8.42 44.27 42.63
C ARG A 142 9.35 43.97 41.44
N ASN A 143 8.85 43.90 40.20
CA ASN A 143 9.61 43.46 39.03
C ASN A 143 9.52 44.41 37.82
N MET A 144 9.40 45.72 38.05
CA MET A 144 9.55 46.72 36.98
C MET A 144 11.04 47.10 36.87
N ALA A 145 11.72 46.67 35.81
CA ALA A 145 13.05 47.15 35.50
C ALA A 145 12.94 48.59 34.95
N LEU A 146 13.57 49.55 35.63
CA LEU A 146 13.81 50.91 35.12
C LEU A 146 14.87 50.87 34.01
#